data_AF-A0A016TSJ2-F1
#
_entry.id   AF-A0A016TSJ2-F1
#
_cell.length_a   1.000
_cell.length_b   1.000
_cell.length_c   1.000
_cell.angle_alpha   90.00
_cell.angle_beta   90.00
_cell.angle_gamma   90.00
#
_symmetry.space_group_name_H-M   'P 1'
#
loop_
_entity.id
_entity.type
_entity.pdbx_description
1 polymer ?
#
loop_
_entity_poly.entity_id
_entity_poly.type
_entity_poly.pdbx_seq_one_letter_code
_entity_poly.pdbx_strand_id
1 'polypeptide(L)'
;MDPRRRAGAWLTRLDKVRNGDVRAMFGVAPIVAKMREARLHWYGHVLRSDDNSVTKSAMNITVEGRRPRGRPKTRWLDRIEEDMRLLKLTDEDAFNRGKWLNHTRNADPCSWEHG
;
A
#
# COMPACT_ATOMS: atom_id res chain seq x y z
N MET A 1 -43.36 -1.48 -2.10
CA MET A 1 -41.92 -1.71 -1.91
C MET A 1 -41.35 -2.31 -3.19
N ASP A 2 -40.31 -1.70 -3.77
CA ASP A 2 -39.68 -2.14 -5.04
C ASP A 2 -38.86 -3.43 -4.81
N PRO A 3 -39.10 -4.53 -5.55
CA PRO A 3 -38.37 -5.79 -5.41
C PRO A 3 -36.84 -5.69 -5.60
N ARG A 4 -36.32 -4.59 -6.17
CA ARG A 4 -34.88 -4.42 -6.49
C ARG A 4 -34.02 -3.89 -5.34
N ARG A 5 -34.58 -3.70 -4.14
CA ARG A 5 -33.89 -3.05 -3.00
C ARG A 5 -33.54 -4.03 -1.88
N ARG A 6 -32.72 -5.04 -2.16
CA ARG A 6 -32.01 -5.84 -1.13
C ARG A 6 -30.51 -5.78 -1.35
N ALA A 7 -29.80 -5.46 -0.27
CA ALA A 7 -28.38 -5.63 0.02
C ALA A 7 -27.38 -5.71 -1.18
N GLY A 8 -26.54 -4.68 -1.31
CA GLY A 8 -25.14 -4.83 -1.74
C GLY A 8 -24.82 -4.95 -3.24
N ALA A 9 -25.78 -5.16 -4.13
CA ALA A 9 -25.46 -5.55 -5.51
C ALA A 9 -25.67 -4.50 -6.62
N TRP A 10 -26.14 -3.26 -6.36
CA TRP A 10 -26.53 -2.36 -7.47
C TRP A 10 -26.20 -0.87 -7.26
N LEU A 11 -24.98 -0.57 -6.81
CA LEU A 11 -24.49 0.81 -6.89
C LEU A 11 -24.08 1.12 -8.33
N THR A 12 -24.78 2.07 -8.94
CA THR A 12 -24.47 2.58 -10.27
C THR A 12 -23.85 3.97 -10.16
N ARG A 13 -23.25 4.46 -11.26
CA ARG A 13 -22.71 5.83 -11.30
C ARG A 13 -23.79 6.90 -11.08
N LEU A 14 -25.06 6.60 -11.33
CA LEU A 14 -26.19 7.53 -11.20
C LEU A 14 -26.56 7.81 -9.74
N ASP A 15 -26.25 6.89 -8.83
CA ASP A 15 -26.55 7.02 -7.41
C ASP A 15 -25.68 8.07 -6.71
N LYS A 16 -24.58 8.52 -7.35
CA LYS A 16 -23.66 9.57 -6.88
C LYS A 16 -23.18 9.37 -5.42
N VAL A 17 -23.12 8.11 -4.98
CA VAL A 17 -22.60 7.73 -3.66
C VAL A 17 -21.10 8.03 -3.59
N ARG A 18 -20.63 8.56 -2.46
CA ARG A 18 -19.22 8.93 -2.32
C ARG A 18 -18.37 7.66 -2.21
N ASN A 19 -17.17 7.68 -2.79
CA ASN A 19 -16.24 6.54 -2.71
C ASN A 19 -15.91 6.13 -1.27
N GLY A 20 -15.97 7.05 -0.30
CA GLY A 20 -15.83 6.73 1.12
C GLY A 20 -16.92 5.80 1.63
N ASP A 21 -18.17 6.09 1.28
CA ASP A 21 -19.34 5.31 1.69
C ASP A 21 -19.35 3.94 1.02
N VAL A 22 -18.97 3.88 -0.27
CA VAL A 22 -18.79 2.60 -0.99
C VAL A 22 -17.74 1.74 -0.29
N ARG A 23 -16.57 2.29 0.03
CA ARG A 23 -15.53 1.54 0.75
C ARG A 23 -15.97 1.06 2.12
N ALA A 24 -16.67 1.91 2.88
CA ALA A 24 -17.23 1.54 4.18
C ALA A 24 -18.24 0.39 4.06
N MET A 25 -19.10 0.43 3.03
CA MET A 25 -20.09 -0.62 2.76
C MET A 25 -19.45 -1.99 2.51
N PHE A 26 -18.33 -2.03 1.79
CA PHE A 26 -17.64 -3.27 1.42
C PHE A 26 -16.44 -3.61 2.31
N GLY A 27 -16.13 -2.80 3.34
CA GLY A 27 -14.95 -3.00 4.20
C GLY A 27 -13.60 -2.88 3.46
N VAL A 28 -13.56 -2.09 2.37
CA VAL A 28 -12.37 -1.97 1.50
C VAL A 28 -11.46 -0.85 2.00
N ALA A 29 -10.16 -1.11 2.16
CA ALA A 29 -9.20 -0.04 2.44
C ALA A 29 -9.07 0.97 1.28
N PRO A 30 -8.72 2.24 1.54
CA PRO A 30 -8.39 3.19 0.47
C PRO A 30 -7.22 2.68 -0.39
N ILE A 31 -7.28 2.92 -1.70
CA ILE A 31 -6.24 2.46 -2.64
C ILE A 31 -4.83 2.95 -2.25
N VAL A 32 -4.72 4.15 -1.68
CA VAL A 32 -3.43 4.70 -1.21
C VAL A 32 -2.83 3.83 -0.09
N ALA A 33 -3.67 3.30 0.80
CA ALA A 33 -3.24 2.40 1.86
C ALA A 33 -2.75 1.06 1.28
N LYS A 34 -3.45 0.51 0.29
CA LYS A 34 -3.03 -0.71 -0.42
C LYS A 34 -1.74 -0.54 -1.22
N MET A 35 -1.57 0.61 -1.87
CA MET A 35 -0.30 0.94 -2.51
C MET A 35 0.83 1.01 -1.48
N ARG A 36 0.62 1.66 -0.34
CA ARG A 36 1.59 1.70 0.77
C ARG A 36 1.95 0.30 1.26
N GLU A 37 0.95 -0.54 1.52
CA GLU A 37 1.14 -1.93 1.92
C GLU A 37 2.05 -2.67 0.94
N ALA A 38 1.76 -2.61 -0.36
CA ALA A 38 2.57 -3.26 -1.39
C ALA A 38 4.02 -2.75 -1.41
N ARG A 39 4.21 -1.43 -1.27
CA ARG A 39 5.54 -0.81 -1.21
C ARG A 39 6.36 -1.30 -0.04
N LEU A 40 5.79 -1.26 1.17
CA LEU A 40 6.48 -1.68 2.39
C LEU A 40 6.67 -3.19 2.45
N HIS A 41 5.76 -3.97 1.88
CA HIS A 41 5.92 -5.41 1.81
C HIS A 41 7.12 -5.79 0.93
N TRP A 42 7.25 -5.17 -0.24
CA TRP A 42 8.41 -5.32 -1.11
C TRP A 42 9.70 -4.81 -0.45
N TYR A 43 9.68 -3.61 0.13
CA TYR A 43 10.85 -3.03 0.79
C TYR A 43 11.37 -3.91 1.93
N GLY A 44 10.49 -4.37 2.82
CA GLY A 44 10.87 -5.29 3.88
C GLY A 44 11.41 -6.62 3.35
N HIS A 45 10.87 -7.13 2.23
CA HIS A 45 11.43 -8.30 1.56
C HIS A 45 12.88 -8.06 1.11
N VAL A 46 13.16 -6.90 0.51
CA VAL A 46 14.52 -6.52 0.10
C VAL A 46 15.46 -6.36 1.30
N LEU A 47 15.04 -5.72 2.39
CA LEU A 47 15.88 -5.57 3.59
C LEU A 47 16.32 -6.92 4.18
N ARG A 48 15.41 -7.91 4.16
CA ARG A 48 15.66 -9.27 4.66
C ARG A 48 16.37 -10.17 3.65
N SER A 49 16.53 -9.72 2.41
CA SER A 49 17.27 -10.48 1.40
C SER A 49 18.78 -10.42 1.66
N ASP A 50 19.47 -11.41 1.11
CA ASP A 50 20.93 -11.52 1.18
C ASP A 50 21.60 -10.24 0.67
N ASP A 51 22.72 -9.87 1.29
CA ASP A 51 23.47 -8.65 0.93
C ASP A 51 24.01 -8.70 -0.50
N ASN A 52 24.27 -9.89 -1.04
CA ASN A 52 24.73 -10.08 -2.40
C ASN A 52 23.56 -10.25 -3.39
N SER A 53 22.30 -10.10 -2.95
CA SER A 53 21.17 -10.16 -3.86
C SER A 53 21.18 -8.98 -4.83
N VAL A 54 20.83 -9.24 -6.09
CA VAL A 54 20.77 -8.23 -7.15
C VAL A 54 19.79 -7.12 -6.78
N THR A 55 18.65 -7.46 -6.16
CA THR A 55 17.62 -6.49 -5.77
C THR A 55 18.11 -5.52 -4.70
N LYS A 56 18.80 -6.03 -3.66
CA LYS A 56 19.35 -5.18 -2.58
C LYS A 56 20.50 -4.34 -3.07
N SER A 57 21.37 -4.92 -3.91
CA SER A 57 22.43 -4.19 -4.60
C SER A 57 21.84 -3.04 -5.43
N ALA A 58 20.85 -3.32 -6.30
CA ALA A 58 20.20 -2.32 -7.14
C ALA A 58 19.51 -1.21 -6.34
N MET A 59 18.90 -1.54 -5.20
CA MET A 59 18.29 -0.56 -4.30
C MET A 59 19.34 0.42 -3.72
N ASN A 60 20.55 -0.07 -3.45
CA ASN A 60 21.63 0.70 -2.81
C ASN A 60 22.52 1.47 -3.80
N ILE A 61 22.36 1.26 -5.12
CA ILE A 61 23.15 1.98 -6.13
C ILE A 61 22.89 3.48 -6.03
N THR A 62 23.97 4.24 -5.86
CA THR A 62 23.96 5.70 -6.03
C THR A 62 24.38 6.03 -7.45
N VAL A 63 23.45 6.58 -8.23
CA VAL A 63 23.75 7.05 -9.60
C VAL A 63 24.36 8.44 -9.51
N GLU A 64 25.57 8.59 -10.05
CA GLU A 64 26.24 9.88 -10.14
C GLU A 64 25.51 10.84 -11.09
N GLY A 65 25.48 12.12 -10.74
CA GLY A 65 24.84 13.17 -11.54
C GLY A 65 24.09 14.19 -10.70
N ARG A 66 23.70 15.29 -11.34
CA ARG A 66 22.90 16.36 -10.71
C ARG A 66 21.44 16.23 -11.09
N ARG A 67 20.55 16.46 -10.12
CA ARG A 67 19.11 16.56 -10.37
C ARG A 67 18.80 17.83 -11.18
N PRO A 68 17.81 17.78 -12.08
CA PRO A 68 17.37 18.97 -12.79
C PRO A 68 16.86 20.03 -11.80
N ARG A 69 17.06 21.31 -12.16
CA ARG A 69 16.50 22.44 -11.42
C ARG A 69 14.97 22.43 -11.55
N GLY A 70 14.26 22.86 -10.52
CA GLY A 70 12.79 22.85 -10.46
C GLY A 70 12.27 21.79 -9.48
N ARG A 71 11.10 21.21 -9.75
CA ARG A 71 10.51 20.12 -8.95
C ARG A 71 11.01 18.77 -9.47
N PRO A 72 11.97 18.09 -8.81
CA PRO A 72 12.42 16.78 -9.25
C PRO A 72 11.32 15.75 -9.02
N LYS A 73 11.35 14.65 -9.79
CA LYS A 73 10.47 13.51 -9.54
C LYS A 73 10.81 12.90 -8.17
N THR A 74 9.77 12.56 -7.41
CA THR A 74 9.92 11.83 -6.15
C THR A 74 10.53 10.46 -6.42
N ARG A 75 11.57 10.07 -5.67
CA ARG A 75 12.12 8.71 -5.78
C ARG A 75 11.17 7.71 -5.15
N TRP A 76 11.36 6.46 -5.53
CA TRP A 76 10.77 5.35 -4.80
C TRP A 76 11.14 5.36 -3.32
N LEU A 77 12.43 5.48 -2.99
CA LEU A 77 12.90 5.49 -1.60
C LEU A 77 12.32 6.67 -0.79
N ASP A 78 12.18 7.86 -1.40
CA ASP A 78 11.53 9.00 -0.73
C ASP A 78 10.07 8.68 -0.34
N ARG A 79 9.35 7.89 -1.15
CA ARG A 79 7.99 7.41 -0.83
C ARG A 79 8.00 6.35 0.27
N ILE A 80 8.97 5.44 0.26
CA ILE A 80 9.15 4.44 1.32
C ILE A 80 9.39 5.13 2.67
N GLU A 81 10.27 6.12 2.70
CA GLU A 81 10.59 6.87 3.91
C GLU A 81 9.34 7.58 4.47
N GLU A 82 8.54 8.19 3.60
CA GLU A 82 7.28 8.84 3.99
C GLU A 82 6.25 7.84 4.53
N ASP A 83 6.13 6.66 3.90
CA ASP A 83 5.25 5.59 4.35
C ASP A 83 5.67 5.01 5.71
N MET A 84 6.98 4.77 5.90
CA MET A 84 7.53 4.32 7.18
C MET A 84 7.31 5.37 8.28
N ARG A 85 7.54 6.65 7.98
CA ARG A 85 7.28 7.76 8.90
C ARG A 85 5.82 7.82 9.34
N LEU A 86 4.89 7.63 8.40
CA LEU A 86 3.46 7.65 8.67
C LEU A 86 3.03 6.49 9.58
N LEU A 87 3.65 5.32 9.43
CA LEU A 87 3.38 4.14 10.27
C LEU A 87 4.31 4.03 11.48
N LYS A 88 5.22 4.98 11.68
CA LYS A 88 6.23 4.99 12.75
C LYS A 88 7.10 3.71 12.77
N LEU A 89 7.47 3.24 11.58
CA LEU A 89 8.34 2.08 11.40
C LEU A 89 9.79 2.50 11.25
N THR A 90 10.70 1.63 11.70
CA THR A 90 12.13 1.71 11.40
C THR A 90 12.58 0.52 10.56
N ASP A 91 13.80 0.54 10.02
CA ASP A 91 14.31 -0.56 9.21
C ASP A 91 14.48 -1.85 10.06
N GLU A 92 14.77 -1.71 11.35
CA GLU A 92 14.87 -2.84 12.30
C GLU A 92 13.55 -3.60 12.41
N ASP A 93 12.42 -2.90 12.30
CA ASP A 93 11.09 -3.51 12.36
C ASP A 93 10.85 -4.49 11.20
N ALA A 94 11.54 -4.29 10.07
CA ALA A 94 11.42 -5.17 8.92
C ALA A 94 11.96 -6.58 9.24
N PHE A 95 12.89 -6.73 10.18
CA PHE A 95 13.44 -8.05 10.53
C PHE A 95 12.49 -8.87 11.41
N ASN A 96 11.55 -8.22 12.10
CA ASN A 96 10.44 -8.91 12.77
C ASN A 96 9.24 -9.03 11.81
N ARG A 97 9.13 -10.18 11.12
CA ARG A 97 8.06 -10.41 10.12
C ARG A 97 6.64 -10.21 10.67
N GLY A 98 6.38 -10.62 11.91
CA GLY A 98 5.08 -10.48 12.54
C GLY A 98 4.76 -9.01 12.82
N LYS A 99 5.71 -8.27 13.40
CA LYS A 99 5.59 -6.82 13.62
C LYS A 99 5.38 -6.11 12.29
N TRP A 100 6.23 -6.37 11.29
CA TRP A 100 6.15 -5.77 9.97
C TRP A 100 4.78 -5.99 9.33
N LEU A 101 4.33 -7.25 9.23
CA LEU A 101 3.04 -7.59 8.64
C LEU A 101 1.89 -6.87 9.35
N ASN A 102 1.86 -6.88 10.68
CA ASN A 102 0.78 -6.27 11.46
C ASN A 102 0.69 -4.75 11.26
N HIS A 103 1.83 -4.07 11.05
CA HIS A 103 1.84 -2.62 10.85
C HIS A 103 1.57 -2.22 9.39
N THR A 104 2.00 -3.03 8.41
CA THR A 104 1.87 -2.68 6.98
C THR A 104 0.57 -3.16 6.35
N ARG A 105 -0.04 -4.21 6.89
CA ARG A 105 -1.25 -4.82 6.36
C ARG A 105 -2.44 -3.86 6.48
N ASN A 106 -3.17 -3.68 5.38
CA ASN A 106 -4.45 -2.98 5.39
C ASN A 106 -5.58 -3.98 5.12
N ALA A 107 -6.79 -3.64 5.57
CA ALA A 107 -7.97 -4.48 5.34
C ALA A 107 -8.16 -4.73 3.83
N ASP A 108 -8.28 -5.99 3.44
CA ASP A 108 -8.85 -6.36 2.15
C ASP A 108 -10.36 -6.58 2.33
N PRO A 109 -11.17 -6.08 1.39
CA PRO A 109 -12.59 -6.34 1.41
C PRO A 109 -12.88 -7.81 1.17
N CYS A 110 -13.82 -8.32 1.97
CA CYS A 110 -14.71 -9.45 1.72
C CYS A 110 -14.22 -10.47 0.68
N SER A 111 -13.61 -11.56 1.14
CA SER A 111 -13.53 -12.80 0.37
C SER A 111 -14.95 -13.20 -0.01
N TRP A 112 -15.26 -13.29 -1.29
CA TRP A 112 -16.56 -13.75 -1.81
C TRP A 112 -16.76 -15.26 -1.58
N GLU A 113 -16.57 -15.73 -0.35
CA GLU A 113 -16.83 -17.10 0.08
C GLU A 113 -18.23 -17.18 0.68
N HIS A 114 -19.24 -17.08 -0.18
CA HIS A 114 -20.55 -17.73 -0.05
C HIS A 114 -21.15 -17.80 -1.45
N GLY A 115 -20.81 -18.86 -2.18
CA GLY A 115 -21.31 -19.22 -3.51
C GLY A 115 -20.79 -20.60 -3.88
#